data_AF-A0A9D7EXJ1-F1
#
_entry.id   AF-A0A9D7EXJ1-F1
#
_cell.length_a   1.000
_cell.length_b   1.000
_cell.length_c   1.000
_cell.angle_alpha   90.00
_cell.angle_beta   90.00
_cell.angle_gamma   90.00
#
_symmetry.space_group_name_H-M   'P 1'
#
loop_
_entity.id
_entity.type
_entity.pdbx_description
1 polymer ?
#
loop_
_entity_poly.entity_id
_entity_poly.type
_entity_poly.pdbx_seq_one_letter_code
_entity_poly.pdbx_strand_id
1 'polypeptide(L)'
;MTNKETISWIFLATALASQKQATNIKSIAEIADGINHAVPTEKELKTSLSWLIENDWIKKTTGKYSLTKKGIVNYNFASLKTNLFKYLAKYRKNDLKVQIASAFQHPTPIKTSLTASK
;
A
#
# COMPACT_ATOMS: atom_id res chain seq x y z
N MET A 1 10.70 1.03 -13.33
CA MET A 1 10.37 0.37 -12.05
C MET A 1 11.63 -0.29 -11.52
N THR A 2 11.90 -0.20 -10.21
CA THR A 2 13.05 -0.88 -9.60
C THR A 2 12.71 -2.34 -9.33
N ASN A 3 13.71 -3.22 -9.31
CA ASN A 3 13.51 -4.65 -9.02
C ASN A 3 12.77 -4.88 -7.69
N LYS A 4 13.02 -4.03 -6.68
CA LYS A 4 12.38 -4.14 -5.36
C LYS A 4 10.88 -3.80 -5.40
N GLU A 5 10.49 -2.80 -6.16
CA GLU A 5 9.09 -2.42 -6.36
C GLU A 5 8.33 -3.55 -7.08
N THR A 6 8.92 -4.07 -8.16
CA THR A 6 8.36 -5.19 -8.93
C THR A 6 8.16 -6.43 -8.07
N ILE A 7 9.18 -6.81 -7.26
CA ILE A 7 9.08 -7.90 -6.30
C ILE A 7 7.95 -7.65 -5.29
N SER A 8 7.84 -6.42 -4.77
CA SER A 8 6.86 -6.07 -3.75
C SER A 8 5.42 -6.19 -4.26
N TRP A 9 5.15 -5.71 -5.48
CA TRP A 9 3.82 -5.81 -6.07
C TRP A 9 3.48 -7.23 -6.52
N ILE A 10 4.45 -8.00 -7.03
CA ILE A 10 4.24 -9.41 -7.35
C ILE A 10 3.98 -10.23 -6.08
N PHE A 11 4.67 -9.91 -4.98
CA PHE A 11 4.38 -10.51 -3.67
C PHE A 11 2.96 -10.19 -3.21
N LEU A 12 2.56 -8.92 -3.25
CA LEU A 12 1.21 -8.49 -2.90
C LEU A 12 0.15 -9.17 -3.78
N ALA A 13 0.35 -9.20 -5.09
CA ALA A 13 -0.54 -9.86 -6.03
C ALA A 13 -0.67 -11.35 -5.75
N THR A 14 0.45 -12.03 -5.44
CA THR A 14 0.44 -13.45 -5.04
C THR A 14 -0.33 -13.67 -3.75
N ALA A 15 -0.14 -12.80 -2.75
CA ALA A 15 -0.87 -12.87 -1.48
C ALA A 15 -2.39 -12.72 -1.69
N LEU A 16 -2.82 -11.76 -2.50
CA LEU A 16 -4.23 -11.53 -2.81
C LEU A 16 -4.83 -12.67 -3.65
N ALA A 17 -4.11 -13.12 -4.68
CA ALA A 17 -4.56 -14.19 -5.57
C ALA A 17 -4.67 -15.56 -4.87
N SER A 18 -3.91 -15.79 -3.79
CA SER A 18 -3.80 -17.09 -3.13
C SER A 18 -4.47 -17.20 -1.76
N GLN A 19 -5.32 -16.24 -1.37
CA GLN A 19 -5.96 -16.21 -0.05
C GLN A 19 -6.76 -17.47 0.28
N LYS A 20 -7.44 -18.06 -0.71
CA LYS A 20 -8.28 -19.25 -0.54
C LYS A 20 -7.56 -20.54 -0.91
N GLN A 21 -6.75 -20.49 -1.96
CA GLN A 21 -6.04 -21.66 -2.51
C GLN A 21 -4.85 -21.20 -3.35
N ALA A 22 -3.91 -22.10 -3.63
CA ALA A 22 -2.80 -21.81 -4.53
C ALA A 22 -3.28 -21.37 -5.92
N THR A 23 -2.57 -20.44 -6.54
CA THR A 23 -3.00 -19.71 -7.74
C THR A 23 -2.00 -19.83 -8.89
N ASN A 24 -2.41 -19.59 -10.13
CA ASN A 24 -1.51 -19.67 -11.29
C ASN A 24 -0.82 -18.32 -11.57
N ILE A 25 0.22 -18.34 -12.41
CA ILE A 25 1.00 -17.14 -12.75
C ILE A 25 0.18 -16.07 -13.48
N LYS A 26 -0.84 -16.48 -14.27
CA LYS A 26 -1.72 -15.57 -15.00
C LYS A 26 -2.56 -14.73 -14.03
N SER A 27 -3.18 -15.36 -13.04
CA SER A 27 -3.94 -14.65 -12.01
C SER A 27 -3.06 -13.69 -11.18
N ILE A 28 -1.79 -14.05 -10.94
CA ILE A 28 -0.83 -13.15 -10.28
C ILE A 28 -0.55 -11.93 -11.18
N ALA A 29 -0.33 -12.15 -12.48
CA ALA A 29 -0.08 -11.08 -13.44
C ALA A 29 -1.26 -10.11 -13.55
N GLU A 30 -2.49 -10.64 -13.63
CA GLU A 30 -3.73 -9.84 -13.70
C GLU A 30 -3.91 -8.97 -12.46
N ILE A 31 -3.67 -9.51 -11.26
CA ILE A 31 -3.75 -8.70 -10.03
C ILE A 31 -2.60 -7.69 -9.95
N ALA A 32 -1.38 -8.06 -10.36
CA ALA A 32 -0.24 -7.15 -10.36
C ALA A 32 -0.47 -5.96 -11.30
N ASP A 33 -1.04 -6.20 -12.48
CA ASP A 33 -1.49 -5.15 -13.39
C ASP A 33 -2.55 -4.27 -12.73
N GLY A 34 -3.57 -4.86 -12.10
CA GLY A 34 -4.60 -4.10 -11.37
C GLY A 34 -4.06 -3.24 -10.22
N ILE A 35 -2.95 -3.64 -9.57
CA ILE A 35 -2.31 -2.87 -8.49
C ILE A 35 -1.53 -1.69 -9.04
N ASN A 36 -0.79 -1.88 -10.13
CA ASN A 36 0.20 -0.92 -10.59
C ASN A 36 -0.15 -0.22 -11.91
N HIS A 37 -1.26 -0.57 -12.54
CA HIS A 37 -1.63 -0.13 -13.89
C HIS A 37 -0.50 -0.38 -14.91
N ALA A 38 0.26 -1.45 -14.72
CA ALA A 38 1.29 -1.89 -15.64
C ALA A 38 1.47 -3.41 -15.55
N VAL A 39 1.22 -4.08 -16.67
CA VAL A 39 1.39 -5.53 -16.80
C VAL A 39 2.87 -5.86 -16.61
N PRO A 40 3.23 -6.68 -15.60
CA PRO A 40 4.61 -7.13 -15.45
C PRO A 40 4.99 -8.04 -16.62
N THR A 41 6.20 -7.86 -17.13
CA THR A 41 6.74 -8.74 -18.17
C THR A 41 6.94 -10.16 -17.64
N GLU A 42 7.02 -11.14 -18.55
CA GLU A 42 7.30 -12.53 -18.17
C GLU A 42 8.62 -12.67 -17.41
N LYS A 43 9.65 -11.91 -17.81
CA LYS A 43 10.95 -11.88 -17.13
C LYS A 43 10.83 -11.35 -15.69
N GLU A 44 10.09 -10.26 -15.49
CA GLU A 44 9.86 -9.67 -14.17
C GLU A 44 9.08 -10.61 -13.25
N LEU A 45 8.03 -11.26 -13.76
CA LEU A 45 7.26 -12.28 -13.05
C LEU A 45 8.15 -13.44 -12.60
N LYS A 46 8.87 -14.06 -13.55
CA LYS A 46 9.75 -15.19 -13.24
C LYS A 46 10.82 -14.83 -12.23
N THR A 47 11.52 -13.71 -12.45
CA THR A 47 12.61 -13.27 -11.57
C THR A 47 12.10 -13.00 -10.16
N SER A 48 10.97 -12.31 -10.04
CA SER A 48 10.40 -11.96 -8.74
C SER A 48 9.85 -13.18 -8.01
N LEU A 49 9.16 -14.08 -8.70
CA LEU A 49 8.64 -15.31 -8.09
C LEU A 49 9.78 -16.22 -7.65
N SER A 50 10.85 -16.37 -8.44
CA SER A 50 12.04 -17.12 -8.03
C SER A 50 12.67 -16.52 -6.77
N TRP A 51 12.89 -15.20 -6.75
CA TRP A 51 13.46 -14.52 -5.59
C TRP A 51 12.59 -14.72 -4.33
N LEU A 52 11.26 -14.63 -4.46
CA LEU A 52 10.33 -14.84 -3.35
C LEU A 52 10.30 -16.30 -2.85
N ILE A 53 10.52 -17.27 -3.75
CA ILE A 53 10.66 -18.69 -3.38
C ILE A 53 11.97 -18.92 -2.62
N GLU A 54 13.07 -18.41 -3.14
CA GLU A 54 14.40 -18.51 -2.52
C GLU A 54 14.42 -17.91 -1.11
N ASN A 55 13.62 -16.86 -0.87
CA ASN A 55 13.50 -16.21 0.44
C ASN A 55 12.47 -16.86 1.37
N ASP A 56 11.83 -17.95 0.96
CA ASP A 56 10.77 -18.65 1.69
C ASP A 56 9.55 -17.76 2.00
N TRP A 57 9.20 -16.84 1.09
CA TRP A 57 8.00 -16.00 1.25
C TRP A 57 6.80 -16.58 0.49
N ILE A 58 7.08 -17.24 -0.63
CA ILE A 58 6.08 -17.99 -1.40
C ILE A 58 6.61 -19.39 -1.68
N LYS A 59 5.70 -20.32 -1.97
CA LYS A 59 6.02 -21.66 -2.45
C LYS A 59 5.33 -21.94 -3.77
N LYS A 60 5.97 -22.78 -4.59
CA LYS A 60 5.40 -23.31 -5.83
C LYS A 60 5.08 -24.78 -5.66
N THR A 61 3.84 -25.17 -5.99
CA THR A 61 3.36 -26.56 -5.95
C THR A 61 2.56 -26.81 -7.23
N THR A 62 2.99 -27.77 -8.06
CA THR A 62 2.29 -28.13 -9.32
C THR A 62 1.95 -26.93 -10.22
N GLY A 63 2.92 -26.01 -10.37
CA GLY A 63 2.76 -24.82 -11.23
C GLY A 63 1.92 -23.70 -10.62
N LYS A 64 1.38 -23.89 -9.41
CA LYS A 64 0.65 -22.88 -8.64
C LYS A 64 1.50 -22.31 -7.51
N TYR A 65 1.17 -21.10 -7.07
CA TYR A 65 1.89 -20.34 -6.06
C TYR A 65 0.98 -20.03 -4.88
N SER A 66 1.56 -20.00 -3.68
CA SER A 66 0.88 -19.61 -2.44
C SER A 66 1.88 -19.06 -1.45
N LEU A 67 1.41 -18.32 -0.44
CA LEU A 67 2.28 -17.88 0.65
C LEU A 67 2.75 -19.08 1.51
N THR A 68 3.98 -18.97 2.01
CA THR A 68 4.47 -19.83 3.11
C THR A 68 4.00 -19.27 4.46
N LYS A 69 4.30 -19.97 5.57
CA LYS A 69 4.05 -19.43 6.92
C LYS A 69 4.77 -18.10 7.12
N LYS A 70 6.04 -18.01 6.71
CA LYS A 70 6.85 -16.79 6.78
C LYS A 70 6.28 -15.68 5.89
N GLY A 71 5.81 -16.02 4.70
CA GLY A 71 5.11 -15.08 3.81
C GLY A 71 3.84 -14.50 4.43
N ILE A 72 3.00 -15.34 5.04
CA ILE A 72 1.77 -14.91 5.72
C ILE A 72 2.08 -13.93 6.85
N VAL A 73 3.07 -14.23 7.69
CA VAL A 73 3.48 -13.34 8.78
C VAL A 73 3.91 -11.97 8.25
N ASN A 74 4.75 -11.94 7.21
CA ASN A 74 5.21 -10.69 6.60
C ASN A 74 4.07 -9.90 5.97
N TYR A 75 3.18 -10.57 5.22
CA TYR A 75 2.01 -9.95 4.61
C TYR A 75 1.08 -9.32 5.66
N ASN A 76 0.79 -10.05 6.75
CA ASN A 76 -0.07 -9.56 7.82
C ASN A 76 0.57 -8.37 8.54
N PHE A 77 1.87 -8.44 8.84
CA PHE A 77 2.59 -7.36 9.47
C PHE A 77 2.59 -6.08 8.61
N ALA A 78 2.84 -6.20 7.31
CA ALA A 78 2.77 -5.08 6.37
C ALA A 78 1.36 -4.50 6.24
N SER A 79 0.34 -5.37 6.23
CA SER A 79 -1.06 -4.96 6.17
C SER A 79 -1.50 -4.19 7.42
N LEU A 80 -1.12 -4.65 8.60
CA LEU A 80 -1.40 -3.98 9.88
C LEU A 80 -0.76 -2.58 9.94
N LYS A 81 0.53 -2.47 9.59
CA LYS A 81 1.21 -1.17 9.52
C LYS A 81 0.50 -0.21 8.57
N THR A 82 0.12 -0.69 7.39
CA THR A 82 -0.60 0.12 6.40
C THR A 82 -1.94 0.62 6.94
N ASN A 83 -2.69 -0.26 7.61
CA ASN A 83 -3.98 0.11 8.21
C ASN A 83 -3.81 1.12 9.35
N LEU A 84 -2.77 0.97 10.17
CA LEU A 84 -2.44 1.92 11.21
C LEU A 84 -2.12 3.31 10.62
N PHE A 85 -1.29 3.37 9.57
CA PHE A 85 -0.98 4.65 8.91
C PHE A 85 -2.23 5.29 8.29
N LYS A 86 -3.10 4.49 7.64
CA LYS A 86 -4.38 4.98 7.11
C LYS A 86 -5.30 5.52 8.20
N TYR A 87 -5.38 4.83 9.33
CA TYR A 87 -6.13 5.27 10.49
C TYR A 87 -5.58 6.61 10.99
N LEU A 88 -4.30 6.69 11.33
CA LEU A 88 -3.68 7.91 11.83
C LEU A 88 -3.82 9.10 10.87
N ALA A 89 -3.68 8.87 9.56
CA ALA A 89 -3.88 9.90 8.54
C ALA A 89 -5.33 10.43 8.51
N LYS A 90 -6.33 9.54 8.69
CA LYS A 90 -7.74 9.92 8.77
C LYS A 90 -8.02 10.81 9.97
N TYR A 91 -7.50 10.46 11.15
CA TYR A 91 -7.73 11.25 12.38
C TYR A 91 -7.03 12.60 12.31
N ARG A 92 -5.76 12.65 11.86
CA ARG A 92 -5.06 13.92 11.65
C ARG A 92 -5.83 14.87 10.73
N LYS A 93 -6.43 14.36 9.65
CA LYS A 93 -7.22 15.17 8.71
C LYS A 93 -8.50 15.71 9.37
N ASN A 94 -9.12 14.95 10.26
CA ASN A 94 -10.29 15.38 11.00
C ASN A 94 -9.94 16.45 12.05
N ASP A 95 -8.86 16.27 12.80
CA ASP A 95 -8.39 17.26 13.78
C ASP A 95 -8.04 18.59 13.10
N LEU A 96 -7.38 18.55 11.93
CA LEU A 96 -7.10 19.76 11.15
C LEU A 96 -8.39 20.48 10.74
N LYS A 97 -9.42 19.73 10.31
CA LYS A 97 -10.71 20.32 9.93
C LYS A 97 -11.40 21.00 11.12
N VAL A 98 -11.35 20.37 12.31
CA VAL A 98 -11.94 20.94 13.53
C VAL A 98 -11.21 22.22 13.94
N GLN A 99 -9.87 22.22 13.93
CA GLN A 99 -9.09 23.42 14.26
C GLN A 99 -9.37 24.57 13.28
N ILE A 100 -9.41 24.29 11.98
CA ILE A 100 -9.75 25.29 10.96
C ILE A 100 -11.16 25.83 11.16
N ALA A 101 -12.15 24.96 11.40
CA ALA A 101 -13.53 25.39 11.65
C ALA A 101 -13.64 26.28 12.91
N SER A 102 -12.92 25.93 13.99
CA SER A 102 -12.88 26.75 15.21
C SER A 102 -12.21 28.11 15.00
N ALA A 103 -11.18 28.18 14.16
CA ALA A 103 -10.49 29.43 13.81
C ALA A 103 -11.37 30.40 12.99
N PHE A 104 -12.36 29.89 12.26
CA PHE A 104 -13.29 30.70 11.47
C PHE A 104 -14.62 31.02 12.18
N GLN A 105 -14.91 30.38 13.32
CA GLN A 105 -16.11 30.69 14.13
C GLN A 105 -15.93 31.90 15.07
N HIS A 106 -14.69 32.29 15.36
CA HIS A 106 -14.36 33.50 16.12
C HIS A 106 -13.31 34.34 15.39
N PRO A 107 -13.67 35.08 14.33
CA PRO A 107 -12.74 36.02 13.72
C PRO A 107 -12.38 37.08 14.76
N THR A 108 -11.14 37.05 15.26
CA THR A 108 -10.60 38.14 16.08
C THR A 108 -10.73 39.44 15.28
N PRO A 109 -11.45 40.46 15.76
CA PRO A 109 -11.58 41.71 15.04
C PRO A 109 -10.19 42.36 14.95
N ILE A 110 -9.69 42.50 13.73
CA ILE A 110 -8.50 43.29 13.44
C ILE A 110 -8.87 44.73 13.79
N LYS A 111 -8.34 45.25 14.92
CA LYS A 111 -8.39 46.68 15.20
C LYS A 111 -7.43 47.38 14.24
N THR A 112 -7.92 47.80 13.09
CA THR A 112 -7.22 48.75 12.22
C THR A 112 -7.21 50.11 12.91
N SER A 113 -6.16 50.39 13.69
CA SER A 113 -5.85 51.77 14.06
C SER A 113 -5.31 52.49 12.82
N LEU A 114 -6.23 53.09 12.04
CA LEU A 114 -5.88 54.12 11.08
C LEU A 114 -5.38 55.34 11.86
N THR A 115 -4.06 55.47 12.00
CA THR A 115 -3.43 56.75 12.32
C THR A 115 -3.50 57.62 11.07
N ALA A 116 -4.55 58.44 10.96
CA ALA A 116 -4.57 59.58 10.06
C ALA A 116 -3.63 60.65 10.63
N SER A 117 -2.40 60.72 10.12
CA SER A 117 -1.54 61.88 10.35
C SER A 117 -2.02 63.02 9.46
N LYS A 118 -2.32 64.16 10.08
CA LYS A 118 -2.60 65.44 9.41
C LYS A 118 -1.34 66.02 8.80
#